data_AF-A0A2N9ES00-F1
#
_entry.id   AF-A0A2N9ES00-F1
#
_cell.length_a   1.000
_cell.length_b   1.000
_cell.length_c   1.000
_cell.angle_alpha   90.00
_cell.angle_beta   90.00
_cell.angle_gamma   90.00
#
_symmetry.space_group_name_H-M   'P 1'
#
loop_
_entity.id
_entity.type
_entity.pdbx_description
1 polymer ?
#
loop_
_entity_poly.entity_id
_entity_poly.type
_entity_poly.pdbx_seq_one_letter_code
_entity_poly.pdbx_strand_id
1 'polypeptide(L)'
;MIVLKAEQAARDSRLTKQDRYSEMRRRKDEEREAKERMLEEEAMALKAREEEAAALEFEKWKGEFSIDAEGSTENEMQDGSQGLLSDFVEYIKNQKCVPLEDLAAEFKLRTQECINRITSLESMGRLSGVMDDRGKYIYISQEEMKAVADYIKRQGRVSISHLASKSNQFIDLEPKAQFVEEISNVEEISVS
;
A
#
# COMPACT_ATOMS: atom_id res chain seq x y z
N MET A 1 -49.61 87.94 -4.11
CA MET A 1 -49.99 86.59 -3.63
C MET A 1 -49.94 85.52 -4.73
N ILE A 2 -50.23 85.84 -6.00
CA ILE A 2 -50.25 84.86 -7.12
C ILE A 2 -48.83 84.41 -7.54
N VAL A 3 -47.85 85.32 -7.59
CA VAL A 3 -46.48 85.01 -8.03
C VAL A 3 -45.74 84.06 -7.07
N LEU A 4 -45.91 84.26 -5.75
CA LEU A 4 -45.33 83.39 -4.71
C LEU A 4 -45.84 81.93 -4.78
N LYS A 5 -47.14 81.73 -5.08
CA LYS A 5 -47.72 80.39 -5.25
C LYS A 5 -47.17 79.68 -6.50
N ALA A 6 -46.96 80.42 -7.59
CA ALA A 6 -46.39 79.85 -8.82
C ALA A 6 -44.92 79.45 -8.64
N GLU A 7 -44.15 80.24 -7.89
CA GLU A 7 -42.75 79.95 -7.60
C GLU A 7 -42.58 78.76 -6.64
N GLN A 8 -43.47 78.63 -5.64
CA GLN A 8 -43.53 77.45 -4.78
C GLN A 8 -43.91 76.18 -5.56
N ALA A 9 -44.93 76.23 -6.41
CA ALA A 9 -45.33 75.09 -7.22
C ALA A 9 -44.24 74.64 -8.22
N ALA A 10 -43.47 75.59 -8.77
CA ALA A 10 -42.33 75.27 -9.64
C ALA A 10 -41.17 74.64 -8.87
N ARG A 11 -40.90 75.11 -7.64
CA ARG A 11 -39.87 74.56 -6.76
C ARG A 11 -40.23 73.14 -6.30
N ASP A 12 -41.47 72.93 -5.88
CA ASP A 12 -41.99 71.62 -5.49
C ASP A 12 -42.01 70.64 -6.67
N SER A 13 -42.42 71.08 -7.86
CA SER A 13 -42.37 70.22 -9.06
C SER A 13 -40.94 69.80 -9.43
N ARG A 14 -39.95 70.68 -9.23
CA ARG A 14 -38.53 70.37 -9.47
C ARG A 14 -37.98 69.41 -8.43
N LEU A 15 -38.33 69.60 -7.16
CA LEU A 15 -37.94 68.72 -6.06
C LEU A 15 -38.54 67.33 -6.22
N THR A 16 -39.83 67.21 -6.51
CA THR A 16 -40.50 65.91 -6.69
C THR A 16 -39.96 65.13 -7.90
N LYS A 17 -39.57 65.83 -8.98
CA LYS A 17 -38.91 65.18 -10.15
C LYS A 17 -37.48 64.72 -9.83
N GLN A 18 -36.73 65.53 -9.07
CA GLN A 18 -35.38 65.20 -8.64
C GLN A 18 -35.38 64.02 -7.65
N ASP A 19 -36.31 64.01 -6.70
CA ASP A 19 -36.50 62.97 -5.69
C ASP A 19 -36.89 61.62 -6.32
N ARG A 20 -37.81 61.64 -7.29
CA ARG A 20 -38.18 60.44 -8.07
C ARG A 20 -37.01 59.87 -8.87
N TYR A 21 -36.12 60.72 -9.39
CA TYR A 21 -34.95 60.27 -10.15
C TYR A 21 -33.88 59.69 -9.23
N SER A 22 -33.65 60.28 -8.06
CA SER A 22 -32.73 59.73 -7.05
C SER A 22 -33.22 58.41 -6.47
N GLU A 23 -34.51 58.28 -6.16
CA GLU A 23 -35.11 57.04 -5.66
C GLU A 23 -35.04 55.92 -6.72
N MET A 24 -35.35 56.23 -7.99
CA MET A 24 -35.21 55.25 -9.09
C MET A 24 -33.76 54.80 -9.27
N ARG A 25 -32.79 55.70 -9.13
CA ARG A 25 -31.37 55.38 -9.23
C ARG A 25 -30.93 54.50 -8.06
N ARG A 26 -31.30 54.85 -6.83
CA ARG A 26 -30.96 54.07 -5.63
C ARG A 26 -31.55 52.66 -5.69
N ARG A 27 -32.82 52.52 -6.08
CA ARG A 27 -33.47 51.21 -6.24
C ARG A 27 -32.80 50.33 -7.31
N LYS A 28 -32.34 50.94 -8.41
CA LYS A 28 -31.64 50.21 -9.49
C LYS A 28 -30.24 49.76 -9.07
N ASP A 29 -29.54 50.57 -8.28
CA ASP A 29 -28.23 50.23 -7.73
C ASP A 29 -28.37 49.13 -6.66
N GLU A 30 -29.37 49.22 -5.77
CA GLU A 30 -29.69 48.18 -4.77
C GLU A 30 -30.08 46.83 -5.44
N GLU A 31 -30.85 46.86 -6.54
CA GLU A 31 -31.21 45.65 -7.28
C GLU A 31 -29.99 45.01 -7.98
N ARG A 32 -29.08 45.84 -8.49
CA ARG A 32 -27.83 45.36 -9.11
C ARG A 32 -26.92 44.72 -8.08
N GLU A 33 -26.74 45.37 -6.92
CA GLU A 33 -25.90 44.86 -5.84
C GLU A 33 -26.50 43.57 -5.23
N ALA A 34 -27.82 43.47 -5.10
CA ALA A 34 -28.48 42.24 -4.63
C ALA A 34 -28.31 41.08 -5.63
N LYS A 35 -28.41 41.36 -6.94
CA LYS A 35 -28.17 40.35 -8.00
C LYS A 35 -26.71 39.91 -8.03
N GLU A 36 -25.78 40.83 -7.84
CA GLU A 36 -24.34 40.54 -7.83
C GLU A 36 -23.97 39.67 -6.62
N ARG A 37 -24.49 39.98 -5.42
CA ARG A 37 -24.31 39.13 -4.23
C ARG A 37 -24.88 37.72 -4.40
N MET A 38 -26.08 37.60 -4.98
CA MET A 38 -26.68 36.28 -5.25
C MET A 38 -25.82 35.44 -6.20
N LEU A 39 -25.28 36.07 -7.25
CA LEU A 39 -24.44 35.39 -8.23
C LEU A 39 -23.08 34.96 -7.64
N GLU A 40 -22.50 35.82 -6.78
CA GLU A 40 -21.25 35.54 -6.09
C GLU A 40 -21.39 34.41 -5.05
N GLU A 41 -22.50 34.40 -4.31
CA GLU A 41 -22.82 33.33 -3.35
C GLU A 41 -23.05 31.99 -4.08
N GLU A 42 -23.78 32.00 -5.20
CA GLU A 42 -24.00 30.80 -6.01
C GLU A 42 -22.69 30.28 -6.63
N ALA A 43 -21.81 31.17 -7.13
CA ALA A 43 -20.51 30.80 -7.67
C ALA A 43 -19.57 30.24 -6.58
N MET A 44 -19.59 30.81 -5.38
CA MET A 44 -18.82 30.31 -4.24
C MET A 44 -19.33 28.95 -3.78
N ALA A 45 -20.64 28.74 -3.73
CA ALA A 45 -21.26 27.47 -3.37
C ALA A 45 -20.95 26.37 -4.40
N LEU A 46 -20.98 26.70 -5.70
CA LEU A 46 -20.62 25.75 -6.75
C LEU A 46 -19.14 25.36 -6.66
N LYS A 47 -18.25 26.34 -6.47
CA LYS A 47 -16.81 26.10 -6.32
C LYS A 47 -16.50 25.27 -5.07
N ALA A 48 -17.16 25.54 -3.95
CA ALA A 48 -17.01 24.76 -2.73
C ALA A 48 -17.45 23.29 -2.93
N ARG A 49 -18.56 23.07 -3.64
CA ARG A 49 -19.06 21.71 -3.95
C ARG A 49 -18.15 20.95 -4.91
N GLU A 50 -17.59 21.62 -5.91
CA GLU A 50 -16.60 21.03 -6.80
C GLU A 50 -15.30 20.71 -6.05
N GLU A 51 -14.87 21.58 -5.13
CA GLU A 51 -13.67 21.36 -4.31
C GLU A 51 -13.86 20.23 -3.31
N GLU A 52 -15.04 20.10 -2.68
CA GLU A 52 -15.40 18.95 -1.83
C GLU A 52 -15.46 17.65 -2.63
N ALA A 53 -16.06 17.65 -3.83
CA ALA A 53 -16.09 16.48 -4.70
C ALA A 53 -14.69 16.07 -5.16
N ALA A 54 -13.86 17.05 -5.55
CA ALA A 54 -12.47 16.81 -5.93
C ALA A 54 -11.61 16.34 -4.74
N ALA A 55 -11.87 16.82 -3.52
CA ALA A 55 -11.19 16.35 -2.32
C ALA A 55 -11.54 14.88 -2.00
N LEU A 56 -12.81 14.49 -2.15
CA LEU A 56 -13.24 13.10 -1.98
C LEU A 56 -12.69 12.19 -3.08
N GLU A 57 -12.66 12.65 -4.33
CA GLU A 57 -12.02 11.91 -5.42
C GLU A 57 -10.51 11.80 -5.22
N PHE A 58 -9.85 12.85 -4.75
CA PHE A 58 -8.43 12.83 -4.40
C PHE A 58 -8.16 11.88 -3.23
N GLU A 59 -9.00 11.85 -2.20
CA GLU A 59 -8.86 10.94 -1.08
C GLU A 59 -9.10 9.48 -1.50
N LYS A 60 -10.11 9.23 -2.34
CA LYS A 60 -10.36 7.92 -2.94
C LYS A 60 -9.20 7.47 -3.82
N TRP A 61 -8.68 8.34 -4.69
CA TRP A 61 -7.52 8.07 -5.51
C TRP A 61 -6.27 7.89 -4.66
N LYS A 62 -6.09 8.64 -3.57
CA LYS A 62 -4.99 8.42 -2.62
C LYS A 62 -5.10 7.06 -1.95
N GLY A 63 -6.31 6.63 -1.59
CA GLY A 63 -6.59 5.29 -1.07
C GLY A 63 -6.29 4.19 -2.10
N GLU A 64 -6.69 4.38 -3.36
CA GLU A 64 -6.41 3.43 -4.46
C GLU A 64 -4.93 3.46 -4.91
N PHE A 65 -4.25 4.60 -4.84
CA PHE A 65 -2.83 4.74 -5.22
C PHE A 65 -1.88 4.27 -4.12
N SER A 66 -2.28 4.39 -2.84
CA SER A 66 -1.57 3.74 -1.72
C SER A 66 -1.69 2.21 -1.74
N ILE A 67 -2.54 1.63 -2.58
CA ILE A 67 -2.66 0.17 -2.72
C ILE A 67 -1.61 -0.42 -3.68
N ASP A 68 -1.02 0.37 -4.59
CA ASP A 68 -0.07 -0.13 -5.60
C ASP A 68 1.39 0.34 -5.44
N ALA A 69 1.68 1.34 -4.59
CA ALA A 69 3.03 1.94 -4.52
C ALA A 69 3.78 1.81 -3.19
N GLU A 70 3.13 1.43 -2.07
CA GLU A 70 3.85 1.32 -0.80
C GLU A 70 3.21 0.29 0.14
N GLY A 71 3.89 -0.85 0.29
CA GLY A 71 3.68 -1.72 1.44
C GLY A 71 3.97 -0.93 2.71
N SER A 72 2.93 -0.70 3.51
CA SER A 72 3.04 -0.55 4.96
C SER A 72 1.67 -0.78 5.60
N THR A 73 1.39 -2.05 5.90
CA THR A 73 0.35 -2.46 6.83
C THR A 73 0.79 -2.03 8.23
N GLU A 74 0.60 -0.77 8.59
CA GLU A 74 1.09 -0.23 9.86
C GLU A 74 0.12 -0.39 11.05
N ASN A 75 -1.00 -1.10 10.91
CA ASN A 75 -2.02 -1.15 11.99
C ASN A 75 -2.55 -2.53 12.39
N GLU A 76 -1.91 -3.63 11.97
CA GLU A 76 -2.26 -5.01 12.43
C GLU A 76 -1.04 -5.78 13.00
N MET A 77 -0.01 -5.04 13.43
CA MET A 77 1.38 -5.51 13.44
C MET A 77 1.83 -6.42 14.60
N GLN A 78 0.96 -6.83 15.53
CA GLN A 78 1.45 -7.56 16.72
C GLN A 78 1.05 -9.04 16.85
N ASP A 79 -0.02 -9.49 16.19
CA ASP A 79 -0.47 -10.90 16.28
C ASP A 79 -0.32 -11.67 14.94
N GLY A 80 -0.53 -11.00 13.81
CA GLY A 80 -0.36 -11.61 12.47
C GLY A 80 1.11 -11.72 12.00
N SER A 81 2.04 -10.97 12.58
CA SER A 81 3.44 -10.93 12.14
C SER A 81 4.20 -12.23 12.45
N GLN A 82 3.83 -12.95 13.52
CA GLN A 82 4.41 -14.26 13.85
C GLN A 82 3.98 -15.35 12.86
N GLY A 83 2.71 -15.31 12.41
CA GLY A 83 2.19 -16.22 11.38
C GLY A 83 2.92 -16.03 10.06
N LEU A 84 2.98 -14.79 9.57
CA LEU A 84 3.67 -14.44 8.32
C LEU A 84 5.16 -14.82 8.32
N LEU A 85 5.85 -14.70 9.45
CA LEU A 85 7.26 -15.13 9.57
C LEU A 85 7.40 -16.66 9.56
N SER A 86 6.45 -17.37 10.14
CA SER A 86 6.46 -18.84 10.16
C SER A 86 6.18 -19.40 8.77
N ASP A 87 5.17 -18.84 8.08
CA ASP A 87 4.82 -19.16 6.70
C ASP A 87 5.99 -18.86 5.74
N PHE A 88 6.70 -17.76 5.97
CA PHE A 88 7.91 -17.39 5.20
C PHE A 88 9.02 -18.44 5.33
N VAL A 89 9.28 -18.90 6.56
CA VAL A 89 10.28 -19.94 6.82
C VAL A 89 9.84 -21.27 6.20
N GLU A 90 8.56 -21.62 6.31
CA GLU A 90 8.01 -22.87 5.78
C GLU A 90 8.03 -22.90 4.26
N TYR A 91 7.65 -21.80 3.60
CA TYR A 91 7.71 -21.64 2.15
C TYR A 91 9.13 -21.90 1.61
N ILE A 92 10.13 -21.26 2.23
CA ILE A 92 11.55 -21.43 1.86
C ILE A 92 12.00 -22.90 2.05
N LYS A 93 11.58 -23.53 3.15
CA LYS A 93 11.92 -24.93 3.46
C LYS A 93 11.31 -25.90 2.46
N ASN A 94 10.06 -25.68 2.07
CA ASN A 94 9.32 -26.56 1.17
C ASN A 94 9.84 -26.47 -0.26
N GLN A 95 10.09 -25.25 -0.74
CA GLN A 95 10.51 -25.03 -2.12
C GLN A 95 12.01 -25.26 -2.34
N LYS A 96 12.81 -25.20 -1.27
CA LYS A 96 14.27 -25.38 -1.19
C LYS A 96 15.13 -24.42 -2.02
N CYS A 97 14.77 -24.15 -3.26
CA CYS A 97 15.40 -23.17 -4.14
C CYS A 97 14.38 -22.11 -4.51
N VAL A 98 14.58 -20.89 -4.01
CA VAL A 98 13.63 -19.78 -4.20
C VAL A 98 14.35 -18.57 -4.76
N PRO A 99 13.94 -18.03 -5.92
CA PRO A 99 14.42 -16.74 -6.37
C PRO A 99 13.84 -15.64 -5.47
N LEU A 100 14.68 -14.67 -5.08
CA LEU A 100 14.28 -13.61 -4.15
C LEU A 100 13.16 -12.72 -4.70
N GLU A 101 13.02 -12.66 -6.03
CA GLU A 101 11.93 -11.94 -6.70
C GLU A 101 10.57 -12.61 -6.49
N ASP A 102 10.49 -13.94 -6.65
CA ASP A 102 9.24 -14.68 -6.40
C ASP A 102 8.89 -14.64 -4.91
N LEU A 103 9.88 -14.76 -4.03
CA LEU A 103 9.68 -14.63 -2.59
C LEU A 103 9.18 -13.24 -2.21
N ALA A 104 9.68 -12.20 -2.87
CA ALA A 104 9.21 -10.83 -2.69
C ALA A 104 7.77 -10.66 -3.19
N ALA A 105 7.44 -11.25 -4.34
CA ALA A 105 6.09 -11.20 -4.91
C ALA A 105 5.07 -11.93 -4.04
N GLU A 106 5.39 -13.13 -3.55
CA GLU A 106 4.48 -13.96 -2.75
C GLU A 106 4.11 -13.27 -1.43
N PHE A 107 5.09 -12.65 -0.77
CA PHE A 107 4.90 -11.98 0.52
C PHE A 107 4.63 -10.47 0.38
N LYS A 108 4.52 -9.95 -0.85
CA LYS A 108 4.33 -8.51 -1.17
C LYS A 108 5.37 -7.61 -0.49
N LEU A 109 6.63 -8.06 -0.45
CA LEU A 109 7.75 -7.34 0.15
C LEU A 109 8.67 -6.78 -0.94
N ARG A 110 9.54 -5.84 -0.58
CA ARG A 110 10.66 -5.47 -1.44
C ARG A 110 11.74 -6.54 -1.37
N THR A 111 12.44 -6.81 -2.47
CA THR A 111 13.56 -7.79 -2.51
C THR A 111 14.61 -7.52 -1.44
N GLN A 112 14.95 -6.26 -1.17
CA GLN A 112 15.86 -5.86 -0.09
C GLN A 112 15.34 -6.23 1.30
N GLU A 113 14.02 -6.14 1.51
CA GLU A 113 13.40 -6.51 2.78
C GLU A 113 13.41 -8.04 2.97
N CYS A 114 13.16 -8.81 1.91
CA CYS A 114 13.32 -10.27 1.93
C CYS A 114 14.75 -10.67 2.33
N ILE A 115 15.76 -10.01 1.77
CA ILE A 115 17.18 -10.27 2.11
C ILE A 115 17.43 -9.97 3.60
N ASN A 116 16.94 -8.84 4.10
CA ASN A 116 17.09 -8.46 5.49
C ASN A 116 16.39 -9.47 6.43
N ARG A 117 15.18 -9.92 6.08
CA ARG A 117 14.45 -10.95 6.84
C ARG A 117 15.19 -12.29 6.85
N ILE A 118 15.68 -12.76 5.69
CA ILE A 118 16.48 -13.98 5.58
C ILE A 118 17.73 -13.86 6.47
N THR A 119 18.49 -12.77 6.33
CA THR A 119 19.72 -12.54 7.12
C THR A 119 19.43 -12.54 8.62
N SER A 120 18.30 -11.96 9.03
CA SER A 120 17.87 -11.94 10.43
C SER A 120 17.49 -13.33 10.93
N LEU A 121 16.78 -14.12 10.12
CA LEU A 121 16.41 -15.50 10.40
C LEU A 121 17.63 -16.44 10.45
N GLU A 122 18.64 -16.20 9.61
CA GLU A 122 19.93 -16.88 9.64
C GLU A 122 20.70 -16.54 10.92
N SER A 123 20.75 -15.25 11.30
CA SER A 123 21.38 -14.82 12.56
C SER A 123 20.71 -15.44 13.80
N MET A 124 19.40 -15.72 13.74
CA MET A 124 18.67 -16.41 14.80
C MET A 124 18.79 -17.95 14.72
N GLY A 125 19.41 -18.49 13.67
CA GLY A 125 19.54 -19.94 13.45
C GLY A 125 18.23 -20.65 13.08
N ARG A 126 17.20 -19.89 12.68
CA ARG A 126 15.89 -20.41 12.25
C ARG A 126 15.92 -20.89 10.80
N LEU A 127 16.76 -20.27 9.98
CA LEU A 127 17.06 -20.64 8.61
C LEU A 127 18.57 -20.84 8.45
N SER A 128 18.94 -21.66 7.48
CA SER A 128 20.31 -21.83 7.03
C SER A 128 20.28 -22.03 5.51
N GLY A 129 21.09 -21.27 4.79
CA GLY A 129 21.12 -21.36 3.34
C GLY A 129 22.30 -20.66 2.71
N VAL A 130 22.24 -20.55 1.39
CA VAL A 130 23.24 -19.84 0.58
C VAL A 130 22.50 -18.96 -0.41
N MET A 131 22.89 -17.69 -0.47
CA MET A 131 22.46 -16.77 -1.52
C MET A 131 23.46 -16.80 -2.69
N ASP A 132 22.95 -17.01 -3.89
CA ASP A 132 23.69 -16.85 -5.14
C ASP A 132 23.78 -15.35 -5.50
N ASP A 133 24.83 -14.95 -6.22
CA ASP A 133 25.03 -13.56 -6.67
C ASP A 133 23.92 -13.07 -7.62
N ARG A 134 23.19 -14.03 -8.20
CA ARG A 134 22.02 -13.84 -9.06
C ARG A 134 20.71 -13.65 -8.29
N GLY A 135 20.74 -13.56 -6.96
CA GLY A 135 19.54 -13.33 -6.16
C GLY A 135 18.66 -14.57 -5.99
N LYS A 136 19.25 -15.77 -5.94
CA LYS A 136 18.55 -17.00 -5.55
C LYS A 136 18.97 -17.40 -4.15
N TYR A 137 18.00 -17.79 -3.33
CA TYR A 137 18.25 -18.37 -2.02
C TYR A 137 18.04 -19.89 -2.08
N ILE A 138 19.04 -20.63 -1.61
CA ILE A 138 18.99 -22.08 -1.48
C ILE A 138 18.98 -22.42 0.00
N TYR A 139 17.87 -22.98 0.48
CA TYR A 139 17.78 -23.51 1.82
C TYR A 139 18.54 -24.84 1.91
N ILE A 140 19.38 -24.95 2.93
CA ILE A 140 20.14 -26.16 3.25
C ILE A 140 19.86 -26.48 4.71
N SER A 141 19.34 -27.68 4.99
CA SER A 141 19.09 -28.08 6.37
C SER A 141 20.40 -28.24 7.14
N GLN A 142 20.36 -28.12 8.47
CA GLN A 142 21.54 -28.36 9.29
C GLN A 142 22.11 -29.78 9.12
N GLU A 143 21.27 -30.75 8.79
CA GLU A 143 21.67 -32.13 8.54
C GLU A 143 22.45 -32.26 7.24
N GLU A 144 21.97 -31.63 6.17
CA GLU A 144 22.64 -31.57 4.86
C GLU A 144 23.98 -30.84 5.00
N MET A 145 24.01 -29.72 5.72
CA MET A 145 25.23 -28.98 5.99
C MET A 145 26.25 -29.80 6.80
N LYS A 146 25.79 -30.58 7.80
CA LYS A 146 26.65 -31.50 8.56
C LYS A 146 27.20 -32.62 7.68
N ALA A 147 26.38 -33.22 6.80
CA ALA A 147 26.83 -34.26 5.89
C ALA A 147 27.96 -33.77 4.97
N VAL A 148 27.82 -32.55 4.44
CA VAL A 148 28.87 -31.90 3.63
C VAL A 148 30.11 -31.61 4.48
N ALA A 149 29.95 -31.09 5.70
CA ALA A 149 31.07 -30.79 6.60
C ALA A 149 31.86 -32.05 7.00
N ASP A 150 31.16 -33.15 7.32
CA ASP A 150 31.77 -34.43 7.67
C ASP A 150 32.49 -35.05 6.48
N TYR A 151 31.95 -34.91 5.27
CA TYR A 151 32.60 -35.34 4.05
C TYR A 151 33.93 -34.60 3.83
N ILE A 152 33.92 -33.26 3.96
CA ILE A 152 35.14 -32.44 3.83
C ILE A 152 36.17 -32.83 4.89
N LYS A 153 35.75 -33.03 6.15
CA LYS A 153 36.66 -33.45 7.23
C LYS A 153 37.29 -34.83 6.98
N ARG A 154 36.53 -35.79 6.43
CA ARG A 154 37.03 -37.14 6.14
C ARG A 154 37.99 -37.18 4.95
N GLN A 155 37.71 -36.42 3.90
CA GLN A 155 38.55 -36.38 2.69
C GLN A 155 39.74 -35.42 2.83
N GLY A 156 39.68 -34.46 3.75
CA GLY A 156 40.70 -33.45 3.97
C GLY A 156 40.72 -32.42 2.85
N ARG A 157 41.47 -32.69 1.77
CA ARG A 157 41.57 -31.79 0.60
C ARG A 157 40.62 -32.27 -0.50
N VAL A 158 39.57 -31.50 -0.74
CA VAL A 158 38.58 -31.77 -1.79
C VAL A 158 38.68 -30.67 -2.84
N SER A 159 38.72 -31.04 -4.13
CA SER A 159 38.62 -30.06 -5.22
C SER A 159 37.19 -29.57 -5.38
N ILE A 160 37.00 -28.33 -5.82
CA ILE A 160 35.66 -27.74 -6.02
C ILE A 160 34.82 -28.62 -6.96
N SER A 161 35.42 -29.18 -8.02
CA SER A 161 34.75 -30.10 -8.94
C SER A 161 34.23 -31.36 -8.26
N HIS A 162 35.04 -31.97 -7.39
CA HIS A 162 34.67 -33.19 -6.68
C HIS A 162 33.63 -32.90 -5.60
N LEU A 163 33.74 -31.75 -4.92
CA LEU A 163 32.74 -31.29 -3.97
C LEU A 163 31.41 -31.05 -4.67
N ALA A 164 31.38 -30.32 -5.80
CA ALA A 164 30.16 -30.05 -6.54
C ALA A 164 29.44 -31.34 -6.99
N SER A 165 30.17 -32.31 -7.55
CA SER A 165 29.59 -33.61 -7.93
C SER A 165 29.03 -34.38 -6.74
N LYS A 166 29.65 -34.27 -5.56
CA LYS A 166 29.17 -34.94 -4.34
C LYS A 166 28.08 -34.17 -3.61
N SER A 167 28.09 -32.84 -3.64
CA SER A 167 27.07 -31.97 -3.04
C SER A 167 25.70 -32.20 -3.65
N ASN A 168 25.62 -32.48 -4.95
CA ASN A 168 24.36 -32.87 -5.60
C ASN A 168 23.75 -34.18 -5.04
N GLN A 169 24.54 -35.02 -4.36
CA GLN A 169 24.04 -36.23 -3.69
C GLN A 169 23.59 -35.96 -2.25
N PHE A 170 24.09 -34.87 -1.65
CA PHE A 170 23.79 -34.49 -0.26
C PHE A 170 22.68 -33.46 -0.17
N ILE A 171 22.52 -32.62 -1.20
CA ILE A 171 21.55 -31.55 -1.26
C ILE A 171 20.59 -31.87 -2.39
N ASP A 172 19.40 -32.32 -2.01
CA ASP A 172 18.28 -32.44 -2.93
C ASP A 172 17.67 -31.04 -3.09
N LEU A 173 17.57 -30.54 -4.32
CA LEU A 173 17.02 -29.22 -4.63
C LEU A 173 15.57 -29.29 -5.10
N GLU A 174 14.99 -30.49 -5.16
CA GLU A 174 13.59 -30.65 -5.56
C GLU A 174 12.66 -30.13 -4.45
N PRO A 175 11.60 -29.39 -4.83
CA PRO A 175 10.62 -28.92 -3.86
C PRO A 175 9.95 -30.12 -3.22
N LYS A 176 10.10 -30.27 -1.90
CA LYS A 176 9.38 -31.28 -1.14
C LYS A 176 7.97 -30.75 -0.91
N ALA A 177 7.11 -30.91 -1.90
CA ALA A 177 5.68 -30.88 -1.66
C ALA A 177 5.41 -31.95 -0.60
N GLN A 178 5.04 -31.53 0.61
CA GLN A 178 4.54 -32.47 1.61
C GLN A 178 3.31 -33.12 0.97
N PHE A 179 3.47 -34.35 0.49
CA PHE A 179 2.35 -35.23 0.30
C PHE A 179 1.68 -35.33 1.66
N VAL A 180 0.46 -34.81 1.73
CA VAL A 180 -0.46 -35.04 2.83
C VAL A 180 -0.75 -36.54 2.83
N GLU A 181 0.10 -37.33 3.49
CA GLU A 181 -0.27 -38.68 3.93
C GLU A 181 -1.20 -38.52 5.15
N GLU A 182 -2.40 -38.03 4.87
CA GLU A 182 -3.53 -38.17 5.77
C GLU A 182 -3.97 -39.64 5.75
N ILE A 183 -3.73 -40.29 6.90
CA ILE A 183 -4.58 -41.32 7.51
C ILE A 183 -4.63 -42.67 6.76
N SER A 184 -3.60 -43.49 6.94
CA SER A 184 -3.72 -44.94 6.68
C SER A 184 -2.91 -45.77 7.67
N ASN A 185 -3.18 -45.66 8.99
CA ASN A 185 -2.60 -46.64 9.93
C ASN A 185 -3.32 -46.82 11.28
N VAL A 186 -4.63 -46.58 11.40
CA VAL A 186 -5.36 -46.78 12.68
C VAL A 186 -6.47 -47.85 12.63
N GLU A 187 -6.83 -48.46 11.49
CA GLU A 187 -7.94 -49.44 11.43
C GLU A 187 -7.55 -50.92 11.26
N GLU A 188 -6.33 -51.34 11.59
CA GLU A 188 -5.96 -52.78 11.54
C GLU A 188 -5.42 -53.38 12.85
N ILE A 189 -5.79 -52.83 14.01
CA ILE A 189 -5.53 -53.48 15.31
C ILE A 189 -6.79 -53.47 16.19
N SER A 190 -7.89 -54.02 15.68
CA SER A 190 -9.00 -54.42 16.55
C SER A 190 -9.79 -55.59 15.96
N VAL A 191 -9.10 -56.64 15.53
CA VAL A 191 -9.70 -57.98 15.41
C VAL A 191 -8.71 -59.02 15.90
N SER A 192 -8.79 -59.35 17.19
CA SER A 192 -8.46 -60.66 17.79
C SER A 192 -8.96 -60.69 19.22
#